data_AF-A0A7J8M5Y8-F1
#
_entry.id   AF-A0A7J8M5Y8-F1
#
_cell.length_a   1.000
_cell.length_b   1.000
_cell.length_c   1.000
_cell.angle_alpha   90.00
_cell.angle_beta   90.00
_cell.angle_gamma   90.00
#
_symmetry.space_group_name_H-M   'P 1'
#
loop_
_entity.id
_entity.type
_entity.pdbx_description
1 polymer ?
#
loop_
_entity_poly.entity_id
_entity_poly.type
_entity_poly.pdbx_seq_one_letter_code
_entity_poly.pdbx_strand_id
1 'polypeptide(L)'
;IKSTKPDKCTPKIAEKKDDYVLVEYESPILGIVDDEEFWFPPGKKSMVEYRSASRIGNFDFDANRKRIKALRMELEKKGWASEASF
;
A
#
# COMPACT_ATOMS: atom_id res chain seq x y z
N ILE A 1 -9.14 0.13 -4.16
CA ILE A 1 -9.05 -1.34 -3.99
C ILE A 1 -9.44 -1.59 -2.55
N LYS A 2 -10.51 -2.36 -2.28
CA LYS A 2 -11.07 -2.47 -0.92
C LYS A 2 -10.46 -3.62 -0.09
N SER A 3 -9.82 -4.58 -0.76
CA SER A 3 -9.14 -5.72 -0.14
C SER A 3 -8.19 -6.35 -1.16
N THR A 4 -7.04 -6.86 -0.70
CA THR A 4 -6.10 -7.67 -1.48
C THR A 4 -5.98 -9.04 -0.82
N LYS A 5 -6.14 -10.13 -1.57
CA LYS A 5 -5.78 -11.48 -1.08
C LYS A 5 -4.24 -11.56 -1.11
N PRO A 6 -3.55 -11.81 0.02
CA PRO A 6 -3.84 -12.93 0.94
C PRO A 6 -4.22 -12.54 2.38
N ASP A 7 -4.09 -11.29 2.78
CA ASP A 7 -4.20 -10.92 4.18
C ASP A 7 -5.66 -10.53 4.47
N LYS A 8 -6.33 -11.25 5.37
CA LYS A 8 -7.71 -10.93 5.81
C LYS A 8 -7.78 -9.61 6.62
N CYS A 9 -6.84 -8.71 6.42
CA CYS A 9 -6.77 -7.39 7.01
C CYS A 9 -7.85 -6.50 6.40
N THR A 10 -8.56 -5.75 7.24
CA THR A 10 -9.43 -4.67 6.78
C THR A 10 -8.58 -3.41 6.70
N PRO A 11 -8.35 -2.82 5.51
CA PRO A 11 -7.59 -1.59 5.40
C PRO A 11 -8.35 -0.43 6.06
N LYS A 12 -7.64 0.40 6.80
CA LYS A 12 -8.15 1.63 7.38
C LYS A 12 -7.41 2.82 6.80
N ILE A 13 -8.13 3.79 6.24
CA ILE A 13 -7.52 5.04 5.79
C ILE A 13 -7.21 5.85 7.05
N ALA A 14 -5.93 6.01 7.36
CA ALA A 14 -5.47 6.80 8.50
C ALA A 14 -5.33 8.28 8.13
N GLU A 15 -4.90 8.57 6.89
CA GLU A 15 -4.79 9.93 6.39
C GLU A 15 -5.16 9.98 4.90
N LYS A 16 -5.82 11.06 4.50
CA LYS A 16 -6.11 11.37 3.10
C LYS A 16 -5.93 12.86 2.84
N LYS A 17 -5.06 13.17 1.89
CA LYS A 17 -4.82 14.49 1.31
C LYS A 17 -5.17 14.47 -0.18
N ASP A 18 -4.95 15.59 -0.85
CA ASP A 18 -5.20 15.71 -2.29
C ASP A 18 -4.26 14.83 -3.14
N ASP A 19 -3.00 14.70 -2.71
CA ASP A 19 -1.93 14.00 -3.42
C ASP A 19 -1.34 12.82 -2.61
N TYR A 20 -1.95 12.46 -1.49
CA TYR A 20 -1.39 11.46 -0.59
C TYR A 20 -2.48 10.67 0.15
N VAL A 21 -2.24 9.37 0.35
CA VAL A 21 -3.08 8.50 1.16
C VAL A 21 -2.20 7.60 2.02
N LEU A 22 -2.46 7.58 3.33
CA LEU A 22 -1.90 6.61 4.27
C LEU A 22 -2.97 5.58 4.65
N VAL A 23 -2.63 4.31 4.52
CA VAL A 23 -3.49 3.18 4.87
C VAL A 23 -2.81 2.30 5.90
N GLU A 24 -3.51 2.04 7.00
CA GLU A 24 -3.11 1.08 8.03
C GLU A 24 -3.71 -0.29 7.70
N TYR A 25 -2.87 -1.33 7.76
CA TYR A 25 -3.26 -2.73 7.67
C TYR A 25 -2.93 -3.43 8.99
N GLU A 26 -3.96 -3.88 9.71
CA GLU A 26 -3.78 -4.62 10.94
C GLU A 26 -3.95 -6.13 10.71
N SER A 27 -2.94 -6.92 11.08
CA SER A 27 -3.01 -8.37 11.03
C SER A 27 -4.03 -8.91 12.03
N PRO A 28 -5.02 -9.73 11.61
CA PRO A 28 -6.13 -10.12 12.47
C PRO A 28 -5.76 -11.07 13.61
N ILE A 29 -4.59 -11.72 13.53
CA ILE A 29 -4.14 -12.72 14.53
C ILE A 29 -3.08 -12.13 15.47
N LEU A 30 -2.14 -11.35 14.93
CA LEU A 30 -0.98 -10.85 15.69
C LEU A 30 -1.13 -9.37 16.10
N GLY A 31 -2.09 -8.63 15.55
CA GLY A 31 -2.27 -7.20 15.85
C GLY A 31 -1.13 -6.30 15.33
N ILE A 32 -0.22 -6.84 14.51
CA ILE A 32 0.83 -6.06 13.85
C ILE A 32 0.17 -5.10 12.88
N VAL A 33 0.56 -3.83 12.94
CA VAL A 33 0.10 -2.76 12.06
C VAL A 33 1.19 -2.44 11.05
N ASP A 34 0.82 -2.45 9.78
CA ASP A 34 1.63 -2.04 8.65
C ASP A 34 1.07 -0.75 8.05
N ASP A 35 1.94 0.21 7.78
CA ASP A 35 1.64 1.47 7.11
C ASP A 35 1.96 1.33 5.61
N GLU A 36 0.97 1.61 4.77
CA GLU A 36 1.11 1.70 3.32
C GLU A 36 0.80 3.12 2.85
N GLU A 37 1.81 3.77 2.29
CA GLU A 37 1.73 5.14 1.80
C GLU A 37 1.65 5.15 0.27
N PHE A 38 0.72 5.95 -0.24
CA PHE A 38 0.56 6.21 -1.67
C PHE A 38 0.72 7.71 -1.90
N TRP A 39 1.73 8.07 -2.67
CA TRP A 39 1.98 9.46 -3.05
C TRP A 39 1.74 9.65 -4.54
N PHE A 40 1.05 10.74 -4.90
CA PHE A 40 0.66 11.09 -6.26
C PHE A 40 1.37 12.40 -6.66
N PRO A 41 2.61 12.35 -7.16
CA PRO A 41 3.45 13.53 -7.31
C PRO A 41 2.79 14.60 -8.20
N PRO A 42 2.66 15.86 -7.72
CA PRO A 42 2.11 16.94 -8.51
C PRO A 42 2.82 17.10 -9.86
N GLY A 43 2.05 17.32 -10.93
CA GLY A 43 2.59 17.49 -12.29
C GLY A 43 2.96 16.18 -13.02
N LYS A 44 3.13 15.05 -12.32
CA LYS A 44 3.29 13.72 -12.94
C LYS A 44 1.93 13.04 -13.06
N LYS A 45 1.14 13.46 -14.06
CA LYS A 45 -0.19 12.88 -14.31
C LYS A 45 -0.07 11.36 -14.45
N SER A 46 -0.88 10.64 -13.68
CA SER A 46 -0.93 9.17 -13.66
C SER A 46 0.29 8.47 -13.06
N MET A 47 1.13 9.13 -12.25
CA MET A 47 2.18 8.45 -11.47
C MET A 47 1.74 8.23 -10.02
N VAL A 48 2.13 7.10 -9.44
CA VAL A 48 2.00 6.82 -8.01
C VAL A 48 3.30 6.20 -7.48
N GLU A 49 3.75 6.70 -6.34
CA GLU A 49 4.88 6.18 -5.57
C GLU A 49 4.34 5.48 -4.31
N TYR A 50 5.07 4.46 -3.86
CA TYR A 50 4.63 3.56 -2.80
C TYR A 50 5.71 3.46 -1.74
N ARG A 51 5.29 3.44 -0.47
CA ARG A 51 6.16 3.07 0.65
C ARG A 51 5.39 2.16 1.59
N SER A 52 6.05 1.09 2.02
CA SER A 52 5.51 0.15 3.00
C SER A 52 6.42 0.11 4.23
N ALA A 53 5.84 0.17 5.42
CA ALA A 53 6.57 0.13 6.68
C ALA A 53 5.78 -0.65 7.75
N SER A 54 6.37 -1.71 8.30
CA SER A 54 5.79 -2.38 9.47
C SER A 54 6.14 -1.63 10.75
N ARG A 55 5.18 -1.49 11.68
CA ARG A 55 5.43 -0.83 12.97
C ARG A 55 6.14 -1.75 13.97
N ILE A 56 6.04 -3.07 13.81
CA ILE A 56 6.62 -4.04 14.74
C ILE A 56 7.30 -5.18 13.97
N GLY A 57 8.63 -5.19 14.03
CA GLY A 57 9.47 -6.26 13.47
C GLY A 57 9.65 -6.20 11.95
N ASN A 58 10.66 -6.90 11.44
CA ASN A 58 10.96 -7.01 10.00
C ASN A 58 10.60 -8.39 9.42
N PHE A 59 9.89 -9.24 10.19
CA PHE A 59 9.56 -10.62 9.80
C PHE A 59 8.08 -10.70 9.39
N ASP A 60 7.77 -10.24 8.18
CA ASP A 60 6.39 -10.17 7.65
C ASP A 60 6.05 -11.32 6.68
N PHE A 61 6.95 -12.28 6.45
CA PHE A 61 6.79 -13.36 5.46
C PHE A 61 6.44 -12.86 4.03
N ASP A 62 7.02 -11.73 3.62
CA ASP A 62 6.74 -11.01 2.37
C ASP A 62 5.29 -10.51 2.25
N ALA A 63 4.52 -10.40 3.34
CA ALA A 63 3.13 -9.93 3.29
C ALA A 63 3.04 -8.53 2.67
N ASN A 64 3.86 -7.58 3.12
CA ASN A 64 3.86 -6.21 2.60
C ASN A 64 4.32 -6.17 1.14
N ARG A 65 5.36 -6.94 0.79
CA ARG A 65 5.83 -7.06 -0.60
C ARG A 65 4.71 -7.58 -1.52
N LYS A 66 3.97 -8.61 -1.09
CA LYS A 66 2.84 -9.17 -1.85
C LYS A 66 1.69 -8.17 -1.97
N ARG A 67 1.39 -7.45 -0.89
CA ARG A 67 0.34 -6.41 -0.82
C ARG A 67 0.64 -5.28 -1.80
N ILE A 68 1.83 -4.69 -1.73
CA ILE A 68 2.28 -3.62 -2.64
C ILE A 68 2.24 -4.10 -4.09
N LYS A 69 2.73 -5.31 -4.39
CA LYS A 69 2.68 -5.86 -5.75
C LYS A 69 1.23 -5.97 -6.26
N ALA A 70 0.30 -6.46 -5.45
CA ALA A 70 -1.10 -6.58 -5.83
C ALA A 70 -1.76 -5.20 -6.04
N LEU A 71 -1.48 -4.24 -5.15
CA LEU A 71 -1.98 -2.86 -5.26
C LEU A 71 -1.47 -2.18 -6.53
N ARG A 72 -0.17 -2.32 -6.82
CA ARG A 72 0.46 -1.82 -8.05
C ARG A 72 -0.22 -2.36 -9.30
N MET A 73 -0.40 -3.68 -9.39
CA MET A 73 -1.07 -4.30 -10.56
C MET A 73 -2.50 -3.78 -10.76
N GLU A 74 -3.24 -3.55 -9.67
CA GLU A 74 -4.60 -3.01 -9.75
C GLU A 74 -4.64 -1.52 -10.11
N LEU A 75 -3.62 -0.75 -9.73
CA LEU A 75 -3.47 0.66 -10.12
C LEU A 75 -3.02 0.79 -11.59
N GLU A 76 -2.11 -0.07 -12.05
CA GLU A 76 -1.69 -0.17 -13.46
C GLU A 76 -2.88 -0.46 -14.39
N LYS A 77 -3.77 -1.40 -14.01
CA LYS A 77 -5.02 -1.65 -14.74
C LYS A 77 -5.94 -0.42 -14.83
N LYS A 78 -5.79 0.54 -13.91
CA LYS A 78 -6.55 1.79 -13.87
C LYS A 78 -5.82 2.96 -14.56
N GLY A 79 -4.69 2.68 -15.22
CA GLY A 79 -3.93 3.67 -15.96
C GLY A 79 -2.89 4.43 -15.13
N TRP A 80 -2.60 3.99 -13.90
CA TRP A 80 -1.52 4.55 -13.08
C TRP A 80 -0.20 3.86 -13.38
N ALA A 81 0.81 4.64 -13.76
CA ALA A 81 2.20 4.21 -13.77
C ALA A 81 2.75 4.16 -12.34
N SER A 82 3.65 3.21 -12.11
CA SER A 82 4.45 3.11 -10.89
C SER A 82 5.90 3.32 -11.23
N GLU A 83 6.71 3.84 -10.30
CA GLU A 83 8.14 3.96 -10.52
C GLU A 83 8.75 2.58 -10.86
N ALA A 84 9.66 2.55 -11.84
CA ALA A 84 10.17 1.32 -12.45
C ALA A 84 11.19 0.56 -11.59
N SER A 85 11.49 1.02 -10.38
CA SER A 85 12.65 0.57 -9.61
C SER A 85 12.28 0.08 -8.21
N PHE A 86 12.39 -1.23 -7.99
CA PHE A 86 12.86 -1.88 -6.75
C PHE A 86 13.41 -3.27 -7.08
#